data_AF-A0A4V3WVV2-F1
#
_entry.id   AF-A0A4V3WVV2-F1
#
_cell.length_a   1.000
_cell.length_b   1.000
_cell.length_c   1.000
_cell.angle_alpha   90.00
_cell.angle_beta   90.00
_cell.angle_gamma   90.00
#
_symmetry.space_group_name_H-M   'P 1'
#
loop_
_entity.id
_entity.type
_entity.pdbx_description
1 polymer ?
#
loop_
_entity_poly.entity_id
_entity_poly.type
_entity_poly.pdbx_seq_one_letter_code
_entity_poly.pdbx_strand_id
1 'polypeptide(L)'
;MITKQVIDELYKKYAKLPPGIEHLDIGLLFDYASEHHNVEIDEEGHIVIGSLDPMSPFHKIALERVHGFSQFEETIAIVLHSSIIFLNKNDMGVNVHLKANPPTVWEKLKWWFHKN
;
A
#
# COMPACT_ATOMS: atom_id res chain seq x y z
N MET A 1 2.82 10.00 -13.58
CA MET A 1 3.79 8.87 -13.54
C MET A 1 4.34 8.66 -12.14
N ILE A 2 4.20 7.46 -11.57
CA ILE A 2 4.77 7.09 -10.26
C ILE A 2 6.26 6.80 -10.42
N THR A 3 7.12 7.61 -9.79
CA THR A 3 8.59 7.44 -9.85
C THR A 3 9.11 6.84 -8.55
N LYS A 4 10.35 6.34 -8.57
CA LYS A 4 11.04 5.88 -7.34
C LYS A 4 11.04 6.96 -6.25
N GLN A 5 11.29 8.21 -6.62
CA GLN A 5 11.28 9.32 -5.67
C GLN A 5 9.90 9.52 -5.00
N VAL A 6 8.82 9.38 -5.76
CA VAL A 6 7.44 9.43 -5.21
C VAL A 6 7.20 8.28 -4.24
N ILE A 7 7.64 7.06 -4.59
CA ILE A 7 7.53 5.88 -3.72
C ILE A 7 8.29 6.08 -2.41
N ASP A 8 9.52 6.58 -2.48
CA ASP A 8 10.36 6.84 -1.30
C ASP A 8 9.73 7.91 -0.39
N GLU A 9 9.18 8.98 -0.96
CA GLU A 9 8.46 10.02 -0.20
C GLU A 9 7.14 9.51 0.40
N LEU A 10 6.42 8.61 -0.27
CA LEU A 10 5.22 7.98 0.31
C LEU A 10 5.60 7.16 1.55
N TYR A 11 6.62 6.30 1.47
CA TYR A 11 7.07 5.54 2.64
C TYR A 11 7.55 6.43 3.79
N LYS A 12 8.19 7.56 3.48
CA LYS A 12 8.66 8.51 4.48
C LYS A 12 7.50 9.28 5.12
N LYS A 13 6.57 9.78 4.32
CA LYS A 13 5.38 10.52 4.77
C LYS A 13 4.49 9.64 5.65
N TYR A 14 4.25 8.40 5.23
CA TYR A 14 3.42 7.43 5.91
C TYR A 14 4.26 6.40 6.68
N ALA A 15 5.39 6.82 7.25
CA ALA A 15 6.30 5.92 7.97
C ALA A 15 5.68 5.33 9.25
N LYS A 16 4.71 6.03 9.85
CA LYS A 16 3.99 5.63 11.06
C LYS A 16 2.54 5.32 10.72
N LEU A 17 2.02 4.28 11.35
CA LEU A 17 0.59 3.98 11.33
C LEU A 17 -0.17 5.09 12.08
N PRO A 18 -1.33 5.55 11.58
CA PRO A 18 -2.16 6.48 12.31
C PRO A 18 -2.67 5.85 13.63
N PRO A 19 -3.08 6.66 14.63
CA PRO A 19 -3.58 6.14 15.91
C PRO A 19 -4.85 5.28 15.80
N GLY A 20 -5.62 5.45 14.73
CA GLY A 20 -6.90 4.79 14.48
C GLY A 20 -7.38 5.02 13.04
N ILE A 21 -8.36 4.23 12.61
CA ILE A 21 -8.91 4.26 11.25
C ILE A 21 -9.65 5.56 10.94
N GLU A 22 -10.17 6.25 11.95
CA GLU A 22 -10.85 7.54 11.86
C GLU A 22 -9.92 8.66 11.37
N HIS A 23 -8.61 8.46 11.44
CA HIS A 23 -7.60 9.37 10.91
C HIS A 23 -7.22 9.06 9.46
N LEU A 24 -7.79 8.01 8.86
CA LEU A 24 -7.63 7.70 7.45
C LEU A 24 -8.69 8.44 6.63
N ASP A 25 -8.25 9.05 5.53
CA ASP A 25 -9.16 9.64 4.55
C ASP A 25 -9.69 8.56 3.59
N ILE A 26 -10.56 7.69 4.13
CA ILE A 26 -11.14 6.55 3.41
C ILE A 26 -12.01 7.04 2.24
N GLY A 27 -12.56 8.26 2.32
CA GLY A 27 -13.35 8.88 1.24
C GLY A 27 -12.62 8.88 -0.10
N LEU A 28 -11.31 9.12 -0.10
CA LEU A 28 -10.48 9.10 -1.31
C LEU A 28 -10.55 7.76 -2.07
N LEU A 29 -10.69 6.62 -1.38
CA LEU A 29 -10.82 5.34 -2.06
C LEU A 29 -12.12 5.26 -2.86
N PHE A 30 -13.22 5.73 -2.28
CA PHE A 30 -14.52 5.69 -2.93
C PHE A 30 -14.60 6.69 -4.09
N ASP A 31 -14.04 7.88 -3.89
CA ASP A 31 -14.05 8.94 -4.89
C ASP A 31 -13.26 8.58 -6.17
N TYR A 32 -12.23 7.74 -6.04
CA TYR A 32 -11.27 7.52 -7.14
C TYR A 32 -11.06 6.08 -7.57
N ALA A 33 -11.48 5.07 -6.78
CA ALA A 33 -11.27 3.67 -7.13
C ALA A 33 -12.56 2.85 -7.29
N SER A 34 -13.71 3.32 -6.79
CA SER A 34 -14.93 2.51 -6.84
C SER A 34 -15.41 2.17 -8.25
N GLU A 35 -15.28 3.09 -9.22
CA GLU A 35 -15.78 2.89 -10.59
C GLU A 35 -15.11 1.71 -11.32
N HIS A 36 -13.78 1.58 -11.21
CA HIS A 36 -13.04 0.56 -11.95
C HIS A 36 -12.57 -0.61 -11.09
N HIS A 37 -12.36 -0.41 -9.79
CA HIS A 37 -11.77 -1.44 -8.95
C HIS A 37 -12.77 -2.20 -8.06
N ASN A 38 -14.05 -1.78 -8.05
CA ASN A 38 -15.09 -2.31 -7.17
C ASN A 38 -14.60 -2.40 -5.71
N VAL A 39 -14.16 -1.24 -5.18
CA VAL A 39 -13.64 -1.12 -3.82
C VAL A 39 -14.79 -1.05 -2.83
N GLU A 40 -14.74 -1.91 -1.83
CA GLU A 40 -15.73 -2.02 -0.75
C GLU A 40 -15.02 -2.10 0.61
N ILE A 41 -15.73 -1.75 1.68
CA ILE A 41 -15.30 -2.03 3.05
C ILE A 41 -16.25 -3.09 3.62
N ASP A 42 -15.70 -4.23 4.03
CA ASP A 42 -16.51 -5.31 4.62
C ASP A 42 -16.87 -5.06 6.09
N GLU A 43 -17.74 -5.90 6.64
CA GLU A 43 -18.22 -5.80 8.03
C GLU A 43 -17.10 -5.94 9.08
N GLU A 44 -15.97 -6.53 8.70
CA GLU A 44 -14.81 -6.72 9.56
C GLU A 44 -13.78 -5.56 9.44
N GLY A 45 -14.06 -4.55 8.62
CA GLY A 45 -13.18 -3.40 8.43
C GLY A 45 -12.00 -3.66 7.48
N HIS A 46 -12.18 -4.53 6.49
CA HIS A 46 -11.21 -4.72 5.43
C HIS A 46 -11.61 -3.98 4.16
N ILE A 47 -10.63 -3.38 3.51
CA ILE A 47 -10.73 -2.95 2.11
C ILE A 47 -10.72 -4.21 1.25
N VAL A 48 -11.75 -4.38 0.43
CA VAL A 48 -11.86 -5.41 -0.60
C VAL A 48 -11.71 -4.76 -1.96
N ILE A 49 -10.78 -5.26 -2.78
CA ILE A 49 -10.48 -4.74 -4.12
C ILE A 49 -10.98 -5.76 -5.15
N GLY A 50 -12.22 -5.61 -5.62
CA GLY A 50 -12.89 -6.59 -6.48
C GLY A 50 -12.24 -6.83 -7.85
N SER A 51 -11.44 -5.88 -8.33
CA SER A 51 -10.64 -6.03 -9.57
C SER A 51 -9.40 -6.94 -9.43
N LEU A 52 -9.05 -7.37 -8.22
CA LEU A 52 -7.97 -8.33 -7.97
C LEU A 52 -8.51 -9.74 -7.77
N ASP A 53 -7.73 -10.75 -8.21
CA ASP A 53 -7.99 -12.17 -7.93
C ASP A 53 -8.19 -12.40 -6.43
N PRO A 54 -9.26 -13.07 -5.97
CA PRO A 54 -9.50 -13.37 -4.56
C PRO A 54 -8.36 -14.11 -3.85
N MET A 55 -7.52 -14.85 -4.59
CA MET A 55 -6.33 -15.52 -4.06
C MET A 55 -5.13 -14.58 -3.88
N SER A 56 -5.21 -13.35 -4.40
CA SER A 56 -4.17 -12.34 -4.22
C SER A 56 -4.10 -11.89 -2.75
N PRO A 57 -2.90 -11.79 -2.16
CA PRO A 57 -2.75 -11.25 -0.81
C PRO A 57 -3.10 -9.76 -0.70
N PHE A 58 -3.32 -9.07 -1.83
CA PHE A 58 -3.74 -7.68 -1.89
C PHE A 58 -5.23 -7.50 -2.19
N HIS A 59 -5.98 -8.60 -2.37
CA HIS A 59 -7.42 -8.53 -2.60
C HIS A 59 -8.18 -8.02 -1.38
N LYS A 60 -7.76 -8.43 -0.17
CA LYS A 60 -8.39 -8.07 1.11
C LYS A 60 -7.34 -7.52 2.08
N ILE A 61 -7.54 -6.30 2.56
CA ILE A 61 -6.55 -5.55 3.37
C ILE A 61 -7.24 -4.95 4.59
N ALA A 62 -6.78 -5.28 5.79
CA ALA A 62 -7.32 -4.70 7.02
C ALA A 62 -7.01 -3.20 7.10
N LEU A 63 -8.02 -2.36 7.36
CA LEU A 63 -7.85 -0.89 7.47
C LEU A 63 -6.84 -0.51 8.55
N GLU A 64 -6.80 -1.25 9.66
CA GLU A 64 -5.83 -1.07 10.75
C GLU A 64 -4.36 -1.23 10.32
N ARG A 65 -4.09 -1.81 9.14
CA ARG A 65 -2.73 -1.95 8.60
C ARG A 65 -2.38 -0.88 7.58
N VAL A 66 -3.33 -0.02 7.22
CA VAL A 66 -3.15 1.05 6.26
C VAL A 66 -2.52 2.25 6.96
N HIS A 67 -1.37 2.67 6.45
CA HIS A 67 -0.67 3.84 6.97
C HIS A 67 -1.22 5.15 6.38
N GLY A 68 -1.84 5.08 5.19
CA GLY A 68 -2.55 6.20 4.61
C GLY A 68 -2.90 6.01 3.13
N PHE A 69 -3.63 6.98 2.61
CA PHE A 69 -3.99 7.10 1.21
C PHE A 69 -3.32 8.33 0.60
N SER A 70 -2.97 8.25 -0.68
CA SER A 70 -2.47 9.40 -1.44
C SER A 70 -3.03 9.37 -2.85
N GLN A 71 -3.59 10.49 -3.28
CA GLN A 71 -4.11 10.66 -4.62
C GLN A 71 -3.05 11.30 -5.54
N PHE A 72 -2.93 10.78 -6.76
CA PHE A 72 -2.17 11.35 -7.86
C PHE A 72 -3.10 11.63 -9.04
N GLU A 73 -2.60 12.14 -10.16
CA GLU A 73 -3.44 12.43 -11.33
C GLU A 73 -4.23 11.20 -11.80
N GLU A 74 -3.54 10.11 -12.15
CA GLU A 74 -4.14 8.91 -12.75
C GLU A 74 -4.30 7.74 -11.77
N THR A 75 -3.82 7.86 -10.52
CA THR A 75 -3.80 6.74 -9.57
C THR A 75 -4.13 7.16 -8.15
N ILE A 76 -4.61 6.23 -7.35
CA ILE A 76 -4.67 6.33 -5.89
C ILE A 76 -3.77 5.26 -5.27
N ALA A 77 -2.99 5.67 -4.27
CA ALA A 77 -2.06 4.82 -3.55
C ALA A 77 -2.62 4.44 -2.18
N ILE A 78 -2.64 3.15 -1.89
CA ILE A 78 -2.86 2.57 -0.56
C ILE A 78 -1.49 2.22 0.02
N VAL A 79 -1.08 2.95 1.06
CA VAL A 79 0.24 2.79 1.66
C VAL A 79 0.17 1.85 2.84
N LEU A 80 0.93 0.76 2.77
CA LEU A 80 1.11 -0.23 3.83
C LEU A 80 2.55 -0.13 4.37
N HIS A 81 2.84 -0.85 5.46
CA HIS A 81 4.17 -0.84 6.08
C HIS A 81 5.31 -1.22 5.12
N SER A 82 5.11 -2.23 4.27
CA SER A 82 6.14 -2.79 3.39
C SER A 82 5.72 -2.86 1.92
N SER A 83 4.60 -2.26 1.57
CA SER A 83 4.09 -2.25 0.20
C SER A 83 3.27 -0.99 -0.06
N ILE A 84 3.14 -0.63 -1.33
CA ILE A 84 2.21 0.39 -1.79
C ILE A 84 1.43 -0.21 -2.94
N ILE A 85 0.11 -0.13 -2.87
CA ILE A 85 -0.79 -0.59 -3.92
C ILE A 85 -1.28 0.64 -4.66
N PHE A 86 -1.07 0.68 -5.97
CA PHE A 86 -1.53 1.74 -6.86
C PHE A 86 -2.69 1.22 -7.66
N LEU A 87 -3.84 1.87 -7.51
CA LEU A 87 -5.06 1.63 -8.26
C LEU A 87 -5.19 2.72 -9.32
N ASN A 88 -5.42 2.35 -10.58
CA ASN A 88 -5.63 3.28 -11.67
C ASN A 88 -7.05 3.86 -11.61
N LYS A 89 -7.18 5.15 -11.88
CA LYS A 89 -8.48 5.83 -11.87
C LYS A 89 -9.25 5.72 -13.18
N ASN A 90 -8.62 5.21 -14.24
CA ASN A 90 -9.21 5.18 -15.58
C ASN A 90 -9.39 3.75 -16.12
N ASP A 91 -8.85 2.74 -15.43
CA ASP A 91 -8.95 1.33 -15.81
C ASP A 91 -8.79 0.41 -14.58
N MET A 92 -8.88 -0.90 -14.79
CA MET A 92 -8.72 -1.91 -13.72
C MET A 92 -7.26 -2.21 -13.35
N GLY A 93 -6.31 -1.41 -13.84
CA GLY A 93 -4.88 -1.63 -13.67
C GLY A 93 -4.45 -1.46 -12.22
N VAL A 94 -3.86 -2.53 -11.65
CA VAL A 94 -3.31 -2.51 -10.29
C VAL A 94 -1.81 -2.77 -10.35
N ASN A 95 -1.02 -1.92 -9.68
CA ASN A 95 0.41 -2.10 -9.53
C ASN A 95 0.78 -2.15 -8.05
N VAL A 96 1.61 -3.12 -7.66
CA VAL A 96 2.06 -3.24 -6.27
C VAL A 96 3.56 -3.05 -6.21
N HIS A 97 3.99 -2.04 -5.47
CA HIS A 97 5.39 -1.87 -5.11
C HIS A 97 5.66 -2.59 -3.79
N LEU A 98 6.66 -3.47 -3.77
CA LEU A 98 7.16 -4.12 -2.55
C LEU A 98 8.43 -3.42 -2.10
N LYS A 99 8.49 -3.03 -0.83
CA LYS A 99 9.70 -2.48 -0.23
C LYS A 99 10.78 -3.56 -0.25
N ALA A 100 11.85 -3.32 -1.00
CA ALA A 100 13.06 -4.12 -0.83
C ALA A 100 13.55 -3.93 0.60
N ASN A 101 13.67 -5.01 1.36
CA ASN A 101 14.40 -5.02 2.62
C ASN A 101 15.85 -5.43 2.30
N PRO A 102 16.73 -4.50 1.90
CA PRO A 102 18.14 -4.85 1.77
C PRO A 102 18.64 -5.29 3.15
N PRO A 103 19.53 -6.30 3.22
CA PRO A 103 20.09 -6.73 4.48
C PRO A 103 20.72 -5.53 5.19
N THR A 104 20.33 -5.36 6.44
CA THR A 104 20.85 -4.33 7.33
C THR A 104 22.37 -4.45 7.46
N VAL A 105 23.03 -3.35 7.83
CA VAL A 105 24.49 -3.35 8.06
C VAL A 105 24.87 -4.40 9.12
N TRP A 106 24.00 -4.62 10.13
CA TRP A 106 24.18 -5.69 11.12
C TRP A 106 24.08 -7.07 10.46
N GLU A 107 23.05 -7.34 9.66
CA GLU A 107 22.93 -8.63 8.97
C GLU A 107 24.16 -8.92 8.08
N LYS A 108 24.68 -7.91 7.38
CA LYS A 108 25.94 -8.02 6.62
C LYS A 108 27.15 -8.31 7.52
N LEU A 109 27.22 -7.70 8.72
CA LEU A 109 28.30 -7.92 9.68
C LEU A 109 28.26 -9.34 10.28
N LYS A 110 27.08 -9.84 10.64
CA LYS A 110 26.88 -11.22 11.13
C LYS A 110 27.37 -12.27 10.12
N TRP A 111 27.10 -12.03 8.84
CA TRP A 111 27.57 -12.90 7.76
C TRP A 111 29.10 -12.96 7.67
N TRP A 112 29.79 -11.87 8.00
CA TRP A 112 31.25 -11.82 8.01
C TRP A 112 31.83 -12.60 9.21
N PHE A 113 31.18 -12.54 10.37
CA PHE A 113 31.60 -13.28 11.57
C PHE A 113 31.32 -14.79 11.52
N HIS A 114 30.34 -15.26 10.75
CA HIS A 114 30.07 -16.70 10.57
C HIS A 114 30.97 -17.36 9.50
N LYS A 115 31.77 -16.58 8.77
CA LYS A 115 32.64 -17.08 7.69
C LYS A 115 34.10 -17.30 8.14
N ASN A 116 34.45 -16.90 9.37
CA ASN A 116 35.73 -17.17 10.04
C ASN A 116 35.56 -18.23 11.12
#